data_AF-A0A6B2G8C8-F1
#
_entry.id   AF-A0A6B2G8C8-F1
#
_cell.length_a   1.000
_cell.length_b   1.000
_cell.length_c   1.000
_cell.angle_alpha   90.00
_cell.angle_beta   90.00
_cell.angle_gamma   90.00
#
_symmetry.space_group_name_H-M   'P 1'
#
loop_
_entity.id
_entity.type
_entity.pdbx_description
1 polymer ?
#
loop_
_entity_poly.entity_id
_entity_poly.type
_entity_poly.pdbx_seq_one_letter_code
_entity_poly.pdbx_strand_id
1 'polypeptide(L)'
;YFFGVLNGFDSVIIEIHKTQIKLGKVYEKLYRSTVVVGNGNGILGMGQGDSINKYDSIILARNNAAKYLYHIPLQSNHTIIHRVLSKMNKLKITFDPKPDGYGLRCHRIIKSICKVAGIRNLHARLLGNSRKSISIVKATIQALSTQENHQELAERTGCYVIKMNHENFNFPEIIAIPSEEEISRAKIRRKETFDYDFCKQLDPYQGLHRPKRVILHDRTTTKWKKGKKRMRYIIKDIIRGRRY
;
A
#
# COMPACT_ATOMS: atom_id res chain seq x y z
N TYR A 1 0.92 36.34 -6.81
CA TYR A 1 -0.06 36.01 -5.76
C TYR A 1 -0.98 34.91 -6.27
N PHE A 2 -0.67 33.64 -6.02
CA PHE A 2 -1.59 32.54 -6.35
C PHE A 2 -2.70 32.50 -5.28
N PHE A 3 -3.69 33.38 -5.41
CA PHE A 3 -5.04 33.16 -4.88
C PHE A 3 -5.77 32.20 -5.85
N GLY A 4 -5.14 31.07 -6.13
CA GLY A 4 -5.73 30.04 -6.97
C GLY A 4 -6.51 29.10 -6.07
N VAL A 5 -7.83 29.26 -6.02
CA VAL A 5 -8.71 28.14 -5.69
C VAL A 5 -8.34 27.06 -6.72
N LEU A 6 -7.69 25.98 -6.28
CA LEU A 6 -7.50 24.82 -7.12
C LEU A 6 -8.91 24.27 -7.41
N ASN A 7 -9.50 24.69 -8.52
CA ASN A 7 -10.83 24.25 -8.92
C ASN A 7 -10.83 22.72 -9.02
N GLY A 8 -11.75 22.07 -8.31
CA GLY A 8 -11.81 20.60 -8.22
C GLY A 8 -10.93 19.97 -7.14
N PHE A 9 -10.28 20.77 -6.27
CA PHE A 9 -9.60 20.27 -5.08
C PHE A 9 -10.36 20.64 -3.81
N ASP A 10 -10.65 19.63 -3.01
CA ASP A 10 -11.12 19.81 -1.65
C ASP A 10 -9.95 20.02 -0.70
N SER A 11 -10.16 20.86 0.32
CA SER A 11 -9.17 21.11 1.36
C SER A 11 -9.74 20.80 2.74
N VAL A 12 -9.00 20.03 3.53
CA VAL A 12 -9.37 19.69 4.90
C VAL A 12 -8.27 20.15 5.87
N ILE A 13 -8.68 20.89 6.88
CA ILE A 13 -7.80 21.33 7.97
C ILE A 13 -7.67 20.16 8.95
N ILE A 14 -6.45 19.72 9.23
CA ILE A 14 -6.18 18.61 10.15
C ILE A 14 -6.02 19.12 11.57
N GLU A 15 -5.17 20.13 11.75
CA GLU A 15 -4.87 20.71 13.05
C GLU A 15 -4.46 22.18 12.89
N ILE A 16 -4.85 22.99 13.86
CA ILE A 16 -4.36 24.36 14.04
C ILE A 16 -3.76 24.41 15.44
N HIS A 17 -2.44 24.57 15.51
CA HIS A 17 -1.72 24.71 16.76
C HIS A 17 -1.45 26.18 17.04
N LYS A 18 -1.78 26.64 18.25
CA LYS A 18 -1.43 27.99 18.70
C LYS A 18 -0.19 27.92 19.58
N THR A 19 0.83 28.66 19.20
CA THR A 19 2.09 28.82 19.93
C THR A 19 2.24 30.28 20.34
N GLN A 20 3.01 30.56 21.39
CA GLN A 20 3.39 31.92 21.77
C GLN A 20 4.89 32.09 21.55
N ILE A 21 5.28 33.19 20.92
CA ILE A 21 6.67 33.55 20.66
C ILE A 21 6.98 34.81 21.45
N LYS A 22 8.14 34.86 22.09
CA LYS A 22 8.62 36.04 22.80
C LYS A 22 9.50 36.86 21.86
N LEU A 23 9.07 38.08 21.54
CA LEU A 23 9.80 39.05 20.74
C LEU A 23 10.25 40.20 21.66
N GLY A 24 11.44 40.05 22.26
CA GLY A 24 11.93 40.98 23.28
C GLY A 24 11.04 40.98 24.54
N LYS A 25 10.37 42.11 24.81
CA LYS A 25 9.42 42.25 25.94
C LYS A 25 7.97 41.89 25.56
N VAL A 26 7.67 41.72 24.27
CA VAL A 26 6.31 41.45 23.76
C VAL A 26 6.15 39.95 23.51
N TYR A 27 4.96 39.42 23.80
CA TYR A 27 4.58 38.06 23.46
C TYR A 27 3.56 38.07 22.33
N GLU A 28 3.94 37.51 21.19
CA GLU A 28 3.06 37.37 20.04
C GLU A 28 2.50 35.95 19.92
N LYS A 29 1.31 35.84 19.33
CA LYS A 29 0.64 34.56 19.07
C LYS A 29 1.02 34.12 17.66
N LEU A 30 1.48 32.88 17.51
CA LEU A 30 1.72 32.25 16.21
C LEU A 30 0.76 31.07 16.04
N TYR A 31 0.04 31.04 14.92
CA TYR A 31 -0.79 29.92 14.52
C TYR A 31 -0.09 29.10 13.46
N ARG A 32 0.02 27.79 13.69
CA ARG A 32 0.53 26.80 12.76
C ARG A 32 -0.62 25.92 12.30
N SER A 33 -0.98 26.01 11.02
CA SER A 33 -2.04 25.22 10.41
C SER A 33 -1.45 24.12 9.55
N THR A 34 -1.98 22.89 9.69
CA THR A 34 -1.69 21.76 8.79
C THR A 34 -2.92 21.45 7.98
N VAL A 35 -2.79 21.54 6.65
CA VAL A 35 -3.89 21.34 5.69
C VAL A 35 -3.52 20.24 4.71
N VAL A 36 -4.51 19.44 4.35
CA VAL A 36 -4.41 18.43 3.30
C VAL A 36 -5.37 18.82 2.19
N VAL A 37 -4.93 18.68 0.94
CA VAL A 37 -5.72 18.98 -0.27
C VAL A 37 -5.77 17.74 -1.16
N GLY A 38 -6.79 17.62 -2.00
CA GLY A 38 -6.87 16.53 -2.97
C GLY A 38 -8.13 16.60 -3.81
N ASN A 39 -8.11 15.85 -4.91
CA ASN A 39 -9.12 15.93 -5.97
C ASN A 39 -10.13 14.76 -5.96
N GLY A 40 -10.09 13.90 -4.94
CA GLY A 40 -10.93 12.70 -4.88
C GLY A 40 -10.58 11.60 -5.89
N ASN A 41 -9.55 11.79 -6.72
CA ASN A 41 -9.13 10.87 -7.78
C ASN A 41 -7.66 10.44 -7.61
N GLY A 42 -7.23 10.20 -6.37
CA GLY A 42 -5.88 9.72 -6.08
C GLY A 42 -4.79 10.79 -6.06
N ILE A 43 -5.10 12.08 -6.27
CA ILE A 43 -4.12 13.17 -6.08
C ILE A 43 -4.31 13.78 -4.69
N LEU A 44 -3.22 13.88 -3.93
CA LEU A 44 -3.22 14.41 -2.58
C LEU A 44 -2.00 15.31 -2.32
N GLY A 45 -2.18 16.44 -1.66
CA GLY A 45 -1.11 17.31 -1.20
C GLY A 45 -1.22 17.60 0.29
N MET A 46 -0.10 17.93 0.93
CA MET A 46 -0.09 18.43 2.31
C MET A 46 0.74 19.70 2.40
N GLY A 47 0.32 20.60 3.28
CA GLY A 47 1.03 21.85 3.52
C GLY A 47 0.92 22.30 4.96
N GLN A 48 1.94 23.02 5.40
CA GLN A 48 1.93 23.73 6.67
C GLN A 48 2.10 25.22 6.41
N GLY A 49 1.46 26.02 7.25
CA GLY A 49 1.52 27.48 7.19
C GLY A 49 1.54 28.05 8.58
N ASP A 50 2.47 28.96 8.82
CA ASP A 50 2.63 29.67 10.08
C ASP A 50 2.31 31.15 9.85
N SER A 51 1.46 31.74 10.69
CA SER A 51 1.17 33.18 10.66
C SER A 51 0.66 33.67 12.01
N ILE A 52 0.75 34.99 12.25
CA ILE A 52 0.22 35.66 13.45
C ILE A 52 -1.32 35.60 13.44
N ASN A 53 -1.93 35.65 12.26
CA ASN A 53 -3.37 35.52 12.09
C ASN A 53 -3.74 34.08 11.70
N LYS A 54 -4.82 33.57 12.31
CA LYS A 54 -5.30 32.21 12.09
C LYS A 54 -5.69 31.97 10.63
N TYR A 55 -6.44 32.89 10.01
CA TYR A 55 -6.92 32.70 8.63
C TYR A 55 -5.78 32.69 7.62
N ASP A 56 -4.82 33.60 7.79
CA ASP A 56 -3.64 33.69 6.91
C ASP A 56 -2.78 32.42 6.99
N SER A 57 -2.66 31.80 8.18
CA SER A 57 -1.96 30.52 8.33
C SER A 57 -2.60 29.39 7.52
N ILE A 58 -3.94 29.38 7.41
CA ILE A 58 -4.69 28.37 6.65
C ILE A 58 -4.49 28.59 5.14
N ILE A 59 -4.55 29.84 4.69
CA ILE A 59 -4.33 30.19 3.28
C ILE A 59 -2.91 29.81 2.87
N LEU A 60 -1.90 30.15 3.69
CA LEU A 60 -0.51 29.78 3.44
C LEU A 60 -0.33 28.26 3.40
N ALA A 61 -0.94 27.53 4.33
CA ALA A 61 -0.88 26.07 4.36
C ALA A 61 -1.52 25.45 3.10
N ARG A 62 -2.66 25.97 2.64
CA ARG A 62 -3.33 25.50 1.41
C ARG A 62 -2.45 25.75 0.18
N ASN A 63 -1.87 26.95 0.07
CA ASN A 63 -0.97 27.31 -1.04
C ASN A 63 0.29 26.45 -1.05
N ASN A 64 0.81 26.09 0.13
CA ASN A 64 1.94 25.17 0.23
C ASN A 64 1.55 23.73 -0.12
N ALA A 65 0.34 23.30 0.23
CA ALA A 65 -0.16 21.97 -0.12
C ALA A 65 -0.34 21.78 -1.63
N ALA A 66 -0.73 22.85 -2.33
CA ALA A 66 -0.87 22.87 -3.78
C ALA A 66 0.46 22.68 -4.53
N LYS A 67 1.60 23.02 -3.92
CA LYS A 67 2.93 22.91 -4.57
C LYS A 67 3.45 21.48 -4.61
N TYR A 68 3.09 20.66 -3.63
CA TYR A 68 3.62 19.30 -3.46
C TYR A 68 2.46 18.31 -3.47
N LEU A 69 2.12 17.86 -4.67
CA LEU A 69 1.08 16.86 -4.91
C LEU A 69 1.71 15.47 -5.08
N TYR A 70 1.05 14.48 -4.50
CA TYR A 70 1.39 13.07 -4.55
C TYR A 70 0.30 12.33 -5.31
N HIS A 71 0.71 11.47 -6.23
CA HIS A 71 -0.17 10.52 -6.89
C HIS A 71 -0.24 9.23 -6.06
N ILE A 72 -1.46 8.81 -5.72
CA ILE A 72 -1.77 7.61 -4.95
C ILE A 72 -2.51 6.66 -5.89
N PRO A 73 -1.95 5.47 -6.19
CA PRO A 73 -2.63 4.51 -7.02
C PRO A 73 -3.82 3.92 -6.25
N LEU A 74 -4.99 3.89 -6.92
CA LEU A 74 -6.24 3.37 -6.38
C LEU A 74 -6.64 2.11 -7.13
N GLN A 75 -6.90 1.03 -6.41
CA GLN A 75 -7.47 -0.18 -6.97
C GLN A 75 -8.98 -0.01 -7.13
N SER A 76 -9.46 -0.21 -8.37
CA SER A 76 -10.88 -0.12 -8.74
C SER A 76 -11.54 1.18 -8.27
N ASN A 77 -10.79 2.27 -8.19
CA ASN A 77 -11.21 3.59 -7.70
C ASN A 77 -11.84 3.61 -6.30
N HIS A 78 -11.57 2.63 -5.43
CA HIS A 78 -12.18 2.60 -4.08
C HIS A 78 -11.23 2.23 -2.93
N THR A 79 -10.14 1.50 -3.16
CA THR A 79 -9.23 1.00 -2.11
C THR A 79 -7.76 1.10 -2.53
N ILE A 80 -6.84 0.86 -1.58
CA ILE A 80 -5.42 0.62 -1.84
C ILE A 80 -5.19 -0.75 -2.48
N ILE A 81 -4.03 -0.95 -3.11
CA ILE A 81 -3.71 -2.16 -3.90
C ILE A 81 -3.37 -3.35 -3.00
N HIS A 82 -2.49 -3.14 -2.04
CA HIS A 82 -2.02 -4.18 -1.14
C HIS A 82 -1.89 -3.64 0.27
N ARG A 83 -1.66 -4.54 1.23
CA ARG A 83 -1.45 -4.15 2.63
C ARG A 83 -0.13 -3.40 2.77
N VAL A 84 -0.19 -2.17 3.28
CA VAL A 84 0.99 -1.32 3.48
C VAL A 84 1.27 -1.13 4.97
N LEU A 85 2.55 -1.16 5.33
CA LEU A 85 3.04 -0.84 6.66
C LEU A 85 3.90 0.41 6.57
N SER A 86 3.58 1.42 7.37
CA SER A 86 4.36 2.65 7.46
C SER A 86 4.82 2.88 8.88
N LYS A 87 6.12 3.11 9.04
CA LYS A 87 6.74 3.43 10.33
C LYS A 87 7.34 4.82 10.22
N MET A 88 6.99 5.68 11.16
CA MET A 88 7.57 7.00 11.24
C MET A 88 7.77 7.40 12.69
N ASN A 89 9.01 7.69 13.06
CA ASN A 89 9.41 7.87 14.46
C ASN A 89 8.96 6.65 15.32
N LYS A 90 8.20 6.89 16.38
CA LYS A 90 7.61 5.87 17.27
C LYS A 90 6.23 5.36 16.81
N LEU A 91 5.73 5.86 15.68
CA LEU A 91 4.45 5.50 15.11
C LEU A 91 4.59 4.32 14.15
N LYS A 92 3.68 3.36 14.21
CA LYS A 92 3.50 2.31 13.20
C LYS A 92 2.04 2.32 12.75
N ILE A 93 1.78 2.55 11.47
CA ILE A 93 0.43 2.46 10.90
C ILE A 93 0.39 1.27 9.95
N THR A 94 -0.66 0.46 10.08
CA THR A 94 -0.95 -0.63 9.16
C THR A 94 -2.20 -0.32 8.36
N PHE A 95 -2.13 -0.40 7.04
CA PHE A 95 -3.22 -0.16 6.12
C PHE A 95 -3.59 -1.46 5.42
N ASP A 96 -4.85 -1.85 5.51
CA ASP A 96 -5.38 -3.07 4.90
C ASP A 96 -6.45 -2.70 3.86
N PRO A 97 -6.33 -3.18 2.61
CA PRO A 97 -7.38 -3.00 1.60
C PRO A 97 -8.66 -3.72 2.01
N LYS A 98 -9.80 -3.16 1.62
CA LYS A 98 -11.12 -3.71 1.95
C LYS A 98 -12.06 -3.70 0.74
N PRO A 99 -12.95 -4.70 0.66
CA PRO A 99 -13.95 -4.79 -0.41
C PRO A 99 -14.94 -3.62 -0.32
N ASP A 100 -15.75 -3.48 -1.37
CA ASP A 100 -16.76 -2.44 -1.41
C ASP A 100 -17.82 -2.59 -0.31
N GLY A 101 -18.38 -1.47 0.14
CA GLY A 101 -19.33 -1.43 1.26
C GLY A 101 -18.73 -1.51 2.67
N TYR A 102 -17.42 -1.73 2.83
CA TYR A 102 -16.79 -1.77 4.17
C TYR A 102 -16.69 -0.39 4.84
N GLY A 103 -16.47 0.66 4.03
CA GLY A 103 -16.26 2.04 4.47
C GLY A 103 -14.87 2.32 5.05
N LEU A 104 -14.72 3.49 5.67
CA LEU A 104 -13.46 3.93 6.29
C LEU A 104 -13.46 3.66 7.80
N ARG A 105 -12.73 2.62 8.23
CA ARG A 105 -12.51 2.27 9.64
C ARG A 105 -11.06 2.54 10.03
N CYS A 106 -10.82 3.78 10.42
CA CYS A 106 -9.49 4.29 10.70
C CYS A 106 -9.52 5.50 11.63
N HIS A 107 -8.35 5.92 12.11
CA HIS A 107 -8.19 7.12 12.95
C HIS A 107 -8.71 8.38 12.22
N ARG A 108 -9.27 9.35 12.97
CA ARG A 108 -9.95 10.55 12.42
C ARG A 108 -9.15 11.30 11.35
N ILE A 109 -7.84 11.46 11.56
CA ILE A 109 -6.94 12.17 10.63
C ILE A 109 -6.80 11.37 9.32
N ILE A 110 -6.59 10.06 9.45
CA ILE A 110 -6.45 9.14 8.30
C ILE A 110 -7.75 9.14 7.50
N LYS A 111 -8.91 9.10 8.19
CA LYS A 111 -10.22 9.16 7.57
C LYS A 111 -10.41 10.42 6.73
N SER A 112 -10.00 11.59 7.24
CA SER A 112 -10.04 12.85 6.49
C SER A 112 -9.16 12.82 5.24
N ILE A 113 -7.94 12.29 5.35
CA ILE A 113 -7.01 12.15 4.22
C ILE A 113 -7.58 11.21 3.15
N CYS A 114 -8.11 10.06 3.56
CA CYS A 114 -8.71 9.09 2.65
C CYS A 114 -9.90 9.67 1.88
N LYS A 115 -10.77 10.46 2.54
CA LYS A 115 -11.88 11.13 1.87
C LYS A 115 -11.40 12.06 0.76
N VAL A 116 -10.42 12.89 1.06
CA VAL A 116 -9.85 13.86 0.11
C VAL A 116 -9.06 13.17 -1.02
N ALA A 117 -8.45 12.01 -0.73
CA ALA A 117 -7.78 11.18 -1.74
C ALA A 117 -8.75 10.42 -2.66
N GLY A 118 -10.01 10.22 -2.27
CA GLY A 118 -10.95 9.36 -2.99
C GLY A 118 -10.99 7.90 -2.53
N ILE A 119 -10.33 7.55 -1.43
CA ILE A 119 -10.35 6.20 -0.88
C ILE A 119 -11.66 6.02 -0.10
N ARG A 120 -12.48 5.06 -0.50
CA ARG A 120 -13.80 4.78 0.09
C ARG A 120 -13.75 3.66 1.12
N ASN A 121 -12.94 2.63 0.86
CA ASN A 121 -12.90 1.41 1.65
C ASN A 121 -11.48 1.15 2.14
N LEU A 122 -11.27 1.20 3.46
CA LEU A 122 -9.96 1.02 4.07
C LEU A 122 -10.08 0.69 5.55
N HIS A 123 -9.28 -0.27 6.01
CA HIS A 123 -9.02 -0.47 7.43
C HIS A 123 -7.61 0.03 7.76
N ALA A 124 -7.48 0.93 8.74
CA ALA A 124 -6.17 1.38 9.18
C ALA A 124 -6.06 1.38 10.70
N ARG A 125 -5.02 0.71 11.19
CA ARG A 125 -4.71 0.64 12.62
C ARG A 125 -3.44 1.42 12.90
N LEU A 126 -3.54 2.36 13.83
CA LEU A 126 -2.43 3.18 14.30
C LEU A 126 -1.93 2.61 15.62
N LEU A 127 -0.64 2.28 15.68
CA LEU A 127 0.06 1.77 16.84
C LEU A 127 1.15 2.76 17.27
N GLY A 128 1.28 2.94 18.58
CA GLY A 128 2.22 3.89 19.18
C GLY A 128 1.60 5.26 19.40
N ASN A 129 2.14 5.98 20.37
CA ASN A 129 1.67 7.31 20.73
C ASN A 129 2.45 8.37 19.95
N SER A 130 1.76 9.15 19.11
CA SER A 130 2.30 10.38 18.54
C SER A 130 1.48 11.56 19.02
N ARG A 131 2.13 12.48 19.72
CA ARG A 131 1.55 13.77 20.11
C ARG A 131 1.30 14.70 18.92
N LYS A 132 1.96 14.47 17.79
CA LYS A 132 1.94 15.37 16.63
C LYS A 132 1.08 14.82 15.49
N SER A 133 0.04 15.55 15.09
CA SER A 133 -0.84 15.19 13.97
C SER A 133 -0.09 15.10 12.64
N ILE A 134 0.88 16.00 12.41
CA ILE A 134 1.70 16.03 11.20
C ILE A 134 2.46 14.72 10.99
N SER A 135 2.84 14.03 12.07
CA SER A 135 3.48 12.72 11.96
C SER A 135 2.49 11.62 11.56
N ILE A 136 1.19 11.78 11.79
CA ILE A 136 0.20 10.85 11.25
C ILE A 136 0.01 11.13 9.77
N VAL A 137 -0.13 12.41 9.39
CA VAL A 137 -0.30 12.85 7.99
C VAL A 137 0.88 12.38 7.13
N LYS A 138 2.12 12.73 7.50
CA LYS A 138 3.32 12.33 6.73
C LYS A 138 3.44 10.81 6.58
N ALA A 139 3.18 10.05 7.65
CA ALA A 139 3.26 8.59 7.62
C ALA A 139 2.20 7.97 6.70
N THR A 140 0.99 8.55 6.67
CA THR A 140 -0.10 8.10 5.79
C THR A 140 0.23 8.38 4.32
N ILE A 141 0.70 9.58 3.99
CA ILE A 141 1.08 9.95 2.62
C ILE A 141 2.24 9.08 2.13
N GLN A 142 3.25 8.87 2.97
CA GLN A 142 4.34 7.97 2.66
C GLN A 142 3.84 6.56 2.38
N ALA A 143 2.96 6.00 3.23
CA ALA A 143 2.40 4.66 3.01
C ALA A 143 1.66 4.56 1.67
N LEU A 144 0.78 5.54 1.41
CA LEU A 144 -0.07 5.52 0.23
C LEU A 144 0.71 5.74 -1.07
N SER A 145 1.79 6.53 -1.03
CA SER A 145 2.66 6.76 -2.19
C SER A 145 3.63 5.62 -2.48
N THR A 146 4.01 4.81 -1.49
CA THR A 146 4.92 3.66 -1.68
C THR A 146 4.27 2.42 -2.32
N GLN A 147 3.01 2.52 -2.75
CA GLN A 147 2.30 1.39 -3.33
C GLN A 147 2.83 1.06 -4.73
N GLU A 148 3.22 -0.19 -4.97
CA GLU A 148 3.46 -0.75 -6.30
C GLU A 148 2.15 -1.16 -6.98
N ASN A 149 2.01 -0.83 -8.27
CA ASN A 149 0.93 -1.34 -9.11
C ASN A 149 1.11 -2.83 -9.42
N HIS A 150 0.00 -3.53 -9.71
CA HIS A 150 0.07 -4.94 -10.14
C HIS A 150 0.91 -5.13 -11.40
N GLN A 151 0.85 -4.16 -12.33
CA GLN A 151 1.63 -4.19 -13.55
C GLN A 151 3.13 -4.01 -13.28
N GLU A 152 3.50 -3.01 -12.48
CA GLU A 152 4.89 -2.77 -12.05
C GLU A 152 5.47 -3.98 -11.30
N LEU A 153 4.66 -4.63 -10.45
CA LEU A 153 5.04 -5.86 -9.77
C LEU A 153 5.30 -7.01 -10.75
N ALA A 154 4.43 -7.17 -11.76
CA ALA A 154 4.58 -8.19 -12.78
C ALA A 154 5.89 -7.99 -13.56
N GLU A 155 6.14 -6.76 -14.00
CA GLU A 155 7.36 -6.38 -14.74
C GLU A 155 8.61 -6.61 -13.90
N ARG A 156 8.64 -6.11 -12.65
CA ARG A 156 9.77 -6.29 -11.73
C ARG A 156 10.11 -7.75 -11.46
N THR A 157 9.10 -8.61 -11.37
CA THR A 157 9.28 -10.04 -11.06
C THR A 157 9.38 -10.93 -12.31
N GLY A 158 9.02 -10.42 -13.48
CA GLY A 158 8.84 -11.19 -14.72
C GLY A 158 7.85 -12.34 -14.57
N CYS A 159 6.84 -12.19 -13.69
CA CYS A 159 5.87 -13.23 -13.36
C CYS A 159 4.43 -12.73 -13.51
N TYR A 160 3.52 -13.64 -13.84
CA TYR A 160 2.08 -13.35 -13.84
C TYR A 160 1.60 -13.07 -12.42
N VAL A 161 0.83 -12.00 -12.24
CA VAL A 161 0.17 -11.68 -10.97
C VAL A 161 -1.22 -12.28 -11.00
N ILE A 162 -1.49 -13.18 -10.05
CA ILE A 162 -2.74 -13.95 -9.99
C ILE A 162 -3.48 -13.59 -8.70
N LYS A 163 -4.75 -13.19 -8.81
CA LYS A 163 -5.69 -13.08 -7.71
C LYS A 163 -6.35 -14.42 -7.47
N MET A 164 -6.39 -14.85 -6.21
CA MET A 164 -7.17 -16.02 -5.81
C MET A 164 -8.47 -15.52 -5.17
N ASN A 165 -9.60 -15.65 -5.87
CA ASN A 165 -10.90 -15.26 -5.32
C ASN A 165 -11.49 -16.42 -4.52
N HIS A 166 -11.63 -16.23 -3.20
CA HIS A 166 -12.24 -17.22 -2.30
C HIS A 166 -13.71 -17.49 -2.62
N GLU A 167 -14.42 -16.49 -3.16
CA GLU A 167 -15.83 -16.60 -3.58
C GLU A 167 -16.00 -17.57 -4.75
N ASN A 168 -15.06 -17.59 -5.68
CA ASN A 168 -15.09 -18.45 -6.87
C ASN A 168 -14.29 -19.74 -6.64
N PHE A 169 -14.43 -20.38 -5.48
CA PHE A 169 -13.75 -21.64 -5.14
C PHE A 169 -12.21 -21.59 -5.32
N ASN A 170 -11.58 -20.45 -5.05
CA ASN A 170 -10.15 -20.20 -5.28
C ASN A 170 -9.72 -20.36 -6.75
N PHE A 171 -10.58 -20.00 -7.71
CA PHE A 171 -10.17 -19.97 -9.10
C PHE A 171 -9.14 -18.84 -9.34
N PRO A 172 -8.04 -19.12 -10.08
CA PRO A 172 -7.01 -18.13 -10.35
C PRO A 172 -7.46 -17.14 -11.43
N GLU A 173 -7.47 -15.86 -11.10
CA GLU A 173 -7.72 -14.75 -12.03
C GLU A 173 -6.42 -14.00 -12.30
N ILE A 174 -6.06 -13.81 -13.56
CA ILE A 174 -4.84 -13.08 -13.93
C ILE A 174 -5.14 -11.59 -13.86
N ILE A 175 -4.42 -10.84 -13.00
CA ILE A 175 -4.57 -9.38 -12.86
C ILE A 175 -3.61 -8.65 -13.79
N ALA A 176 -2.36 -9.11 -13.87
CA ALA A 176 -1.31 -8.44 -14.63
C ALA A 176 -0.40 -9.44 -15.32
N ILE A 177 0.02 -9.08 -16.53
CA ILE A 177 0.87 -9.87 -17.40
C ILE A 177 2.16 -9.06 -17.63
N PRO A 178 3.33 -9.63 -17.34
CA PRO A 178 4.61 -8.98 -17.63
C PRO A 178 4.87 -8.94 -19.13
N SER A 179 5.71 -8.00 -19.58
CA SER A 179 6.20 -7.98 -20.96
C SER A 179 7.01 -9.24 -21.29
N GLU A 180 6.99 -9.68 -22.55
CA GLU A 180 7.67 -10.92 -22.98
C GLU A 180 9.18 -10.89 -22.71
N GLU A 181 9.79 -9.71 -22.79
CA GLU A 181 11.18 -9.46 -22.46
C GLU A 181 11.49 -9.74 -20.98
N GLU A 182 10.61 -9.33 -20.06
CA GLU A 182 10.78 -9.59 -18.63
C GLU A 182 10.57 -11.08 -18.31
N ILE A 183 9.67 -11.76 -19.02
CA ILE A 183 9.46 -13.21 -18.89
C ILE A 183 10.73 -13.98 -19.27
N SER A 184 11.41 -13.57 -20.36
CA SER A 184 12.64 -14.22 -20.79
C SER A 184 13.80 -13.92 -19.83
N ARG A 185 13.95 -12.66 -19.38
CA ARG A 185 14.95 -12.27 -18.36
C ARG A 185 14.77 -13.00 -17.04
N ALA A 186 13.55 -13.14 -16.54
CA ALA A 186 13.28 -13.88 -15.31
C ALA A 186 13.56 -15.39 -15.42
N LYS A 187 13.38 -15.98 -16.61
CA LYS A 187 13.78 -17.38 -16.87
C LYS A 187 15.30 -17.58 -16.84
N ILE A 188 16.07 -16.57 -17.28
CA ILE A 188 17.54 -16.60 -17.24
C ILE A 188 18.03 -16.52 -15.79
N ARG A 189 17.50 -15.58 -14.98
CA ARG A 189 17.85 -15.47 -13.55
C ARG A 189 17.62 -16.75 -12.75
N ARG A 190 16.53 -17.48 -13.02
CA ARG A 190 16.23 -18.75 -12.33
C ARG A 190 17.13 -19.93 -12.75
N LYS A 191 17.93 -19.80 -13.80
CA LYS A 191 18.90 -20.82 -14.21
C LYS A 191 20.21 -20.76 -13.43
N GLU A 192 20.43 -19.74 -12.62
CA GLU A 192 21.50 -19.78 -11.61
C GLU A 192 21.17 -20.91 -10.64
N THR A 193 22.04 -21.93 -10.63
CA THR A 193 21.94 -23.11 -9.79
C THR A 193 21.73 -22.67 -8.36
N PHE A 194 20.64 -23.11 -7.70
CA PHE A 194 20.58 -23.01 -6.25
C PHE A 194 21.85 -23.63 -5.69
N ASP A 195 22.57 -22.87 -4.87
CA ASP A 195 23.80 -23.34 -4.26
C ASP A 195 23.44 -24.47 -3.29
N TYR A 196 23.48 -25.71 -3.80
CA TYR A 196 23.04 -26.90 -3.07
C TYR A 196 23.84 -27.12 -1.78
N ASP A 197 25.02 -26.50 -1.68
CA ASP A 197 25.88 -26.59 -0.50
C ASP A 197 25.37 -25.76 0.69
N PHE A 198 24.64 -24.66 0.50
CA PHE A 198 23.99 -23.93 1.60
C PHE A 198 22.82 -24.73 2.19
N CYS A 199 22.06 -25.43 1.35
CA CYS A 199 21.00 -26.34 1.79
C CYS A 199 21.54 -27.57 2.52
N LYS A 200 22.76 -28.04 2.20
CA LYS A 200 23.42 -29.11 2.94
C LYS A 200 23.81 -28.68 4.36
N GLN A 201 24.36 -27.47 4.53
CA GLN A 201 24.72 -26.94 5.86
C GLN A 201 23.53 -26.81 6.82
N LEU A 202 22.33 -26.60 6.28
CA LEU A 202 21.07 -26.53 7.05
C LEU A 202 20.36 -27.89 7.16
N ASP A 203 20.87 -28.95 6.55
CA ASP A 203 20.26 -30.28 6.55
C ASP A 203 20.59 -30.96 7.90
N PRO A 204 19.63 -31.09 8.85
CA PRO A 204 19.90 -31.60 10.20
C PRO A 204 20.30 -33.09 10.25
N TYR A 205 20.39 -33.74 9.09
CA TYR A 205 20.71 -35.16 8.92
C TYR A 205 22.02 -35.39 8.15
N GLN A 206 22.85 -34.37 7.99
CA GLN A 206 24.14 -34.51 7.31
C GLN A 206 25.04 -35.48 8.08
N GLY A 207 25.38 -36.63 7.47
CA GLY A 207 26.17 -37.70 8.11
C GLY A 207 25.37 -38.69 8.96
N LEU A 208 24.05 -38.51 9.12
CA LEU A 208 23.17 -39.43 9.86
C LEU A 208 22.43 -40.36 8.90
N HIS A 209 22.12 -41.59 9.33
CA HIS A 209 21.24 -42.49 8.58
C HIS A 209 19.86 -41.84 8.49
N ARG A 210 19.49 -41.36 7.29
CA ARG A 210 18.18 -40.74 7.08
C ARG A 210 17.10 -41.75 7.48
N PRO A 211 16.10 -41.36 8.29
CA PRO A 211 15.02 -42.27 8.63
C PRO A 211 14.38 -42.78 7.35
N LYS A 212 14.19 -44.11 7.24
CA LYS A 212 13.48 -44.70 6.10
C LYS A 212 12.16 -43.97 5.98
N ARG A 213 11.92 -43.39 4.80
CA ARG A 213 10.72 -42.60 4.51
C ARG A 213 9.51 -43.47 4.83
N VAL A 214 8.80 -43.16 5.91
CA VAL A 214 7.56 -43.88 6.25
C VAL A 214 6.61 -43.63 5.10
N ILE A 215 6.27 -44.69 4.36
CA ILE A 215 5.23 -44.63 3.34
C ILE A 215 3.93 -44.54 4.12
N LEU A 216 3.46 -43.32 4.37
CA LEU A 216 2.09 -43.10 4.81
C LEU A 216 1.19 -43.59 3.69
N HIS A 217 0.62 -44.79 3.85
CA HIS A 217 -0.47 -45.27 3.01
C HIS A 217 -1.74 -44.47 3.34
N ASP A 218 -1.80 -43.24 2.85
CA ASP A 218 -3.04 -42.47 2.86
C ASP A 218 -4.00 -43.06 1.82
N ARG A 219 -5.07 -43.74 2.28
CA ARG A 219 -6.18 -44.20 1.43
C ARG A 219 -6.93 -43.05 0.73
N THR A 220 -6.53 -41.79 0.92
CA THR A 220 -7.14 -40.56 0.38
C THR A 220 -6.30 -39.84 -0.69
N THR A 221 -5.08 -40.31 -0.98
CA THR A 221 -4.08 -39.59 -1.83
C THR A 221 -4.40 -39.52 -3.33
N THR A 222 -5.33 -40.33 -3.85
CA THR A 222 -5.66 -40.32 -5.29
C THR A 222 -6.52 -39.12 -5.71
N LYS A 223 -7.42 -38.63 -4.85
CA LYS A 223 -8.24 -37.43 -5.13
C LYS A 223 -7.41 -36.15 -5.14
N TRP A 224 -6.46 -36.01 -4.21
CA TRP A 224 -5.59 -34.83 -4.09
C TRP A 224 -4.57 -34.72 -5.23
N LYS A 225 -3.99 -35.84 -5.69
CA LYS A 225 -3.07 -35.86 -6.85
C LYS A 225 -3.77 -35.52 -8.16
N LYS A 226 -5.04 -35.94 -8.35
CA LYS A 226 -5.85 -35.54 -9.51
C LYS A 226 -6.12 -34.04 -9.52
N GLY A 227 -6.42 -33.43 -8.36
CA GLY A 227 -6.62 -31.99 -8.21
C GLY A 227 -5.41 -31.14 -8.62
N LYS A 228 -4.20 -31.48 -8.14
CA LYS A 228 -2.95 -30.78 -8.53
C LYS A 228 -2.64 -30.88 -10.04
N LYS A 229 -2.90 -32.04 -10.66
CA LYS A 229 -2.71 -32.22 -12.11
C LYS A 229 -3.72 -31.36 -12.89
N ARG A 230 -5.00 -31.38 -12.49
CA ARG A 230 -6.06 -30.56 -13.10
C ARG A 230 -5.74 -29.07 -13.03
N MET A 231 -5.28 -28.59 -11.87
CA MET A 231 -4.91 -27.19 -11.66
C MET A 231 -3.72 -26.75 -12.55
N ARG A 232 -2.71 -27.62 -12.74
CA ARG A 232 -1.60 -27.36 -13.69
C ARG A 232 -2.07 -27.25 -15.14
N TYR A 233 -3.08 -28.02 -15.56
CA TYR A 233 -3.63 -27.95 -16.91
C TYR A 233 -4.48 -26.68 -17.10
N ILE A 234 -5.36 -26.37 -16.14
CA ILE A 234 -6.19 -25.15 -16.17
C ILE A 234 -5.31 -23.90 -16.26
N ILE A 235 -4.24 -23.80 -15.44
CA ILE A 235 -3.30 -22.69 -15.51
C ILE A 235 -2.59 -22.65 -16.88
N LYS A 236 -2.19 -23.80 -17.43
CA LYS A 236 -1.57 -23.89 -18.77
C LYS A 236 -2.52 -23.52 -19.91
N ASP A 237 -3.81 -23.82 -19.79
CA ASP A 237 -4.82 -23.52 -20.82
C ASP A 237 -5.22 -22.04 -20.78
N ILE A 238 -5.34 -21.46 -19.57
CA ILE A 238 -5.53 -20.02 -19.36
C ILE A 238 -4.34 -19.22 -19.95
N ILE A 239 -3.10 -19.65 -19.67
CA ILE A 239 -1.89 -19.02 -20.24
C ILE A 239 -1.87 -19.11 -21.77
N ARG A 240 -2.54 -20.10 -22.38
CA ARG A 240 -2.62 -20.28 -23.83
C ARG A 240 -3.86 -19.64 -24.48
N GLY A 241 -4.66 -18.89 -23.72
CA GLY A 241 -5.83 -18.18 -24.25
C GLY A 241 -6.97 -19.09 -24.73
N ARG A 242 -6.96 -20.38 -24.38
CA ARG A 242 -8.07 -21.29 -24.71
C ARG A 242 -9.18 -21.08 -23.68
N ARG A 243 -10.26 -20.42 -24.09
CA ARG A 243 -11.49 -20.32 -23.28
C ARG A 243 -12.17 -21.70 -23.24
N TYR A 244 -12.66 -22.07 -22.05
CA TYR A 244 -13.71 -23.08 -21.89
C TYR A 244 -15.07 -22.41 -22.06
#